data_AF-A0A8D0GEM8-F1
#
_entry.id   AF-A0A8D0GEM8-F1
#
_cell.length_a   1.000
_cell.length_b   1.000
_cell.length_c   1.000
_cell.angle_alpha   90.00
_cell.angle_beta   90.00
_cell.angle_gamma   90.00
#
_symmetry.space_group_name_H-M   'P 1'
#
loop_
_entity.id
_entity.type
_entity.pdbx_description
1 polymer ?
#
loop_
_entity_poly.entity_id
_entity_poly.type
_entity_poly.pdbx_seq_one_letter_code
_entity_poly.pdbx_strand_id
1 'polypeptide(L)'
;TCTNYNGNYSCSCPDGYNGDGYDCKANNSAESWDFGVECVKANGSSVCSDPCSSHTVLDNYWRSTSYGSGSNCDSDKRGWYRFVGSGGERMPETCVPINRCNTHAPIWLDGSHPSQDDSIVTRISCAHWDGNCCRWSSNVQVKACVGGYYVYKLEGTPECSLTYCTDPAYIGDPCSCNADEVCKLVNGTWGCQCTQELNSFDISNLQPELDCGTDHIKISISKCQLETMGFQNIIMHLTDNGCFGFEERRNRTLVSVVTPTQAGQCGTQLTKNETHATYSNTLYVADGMVIRENEININFNCSYPLEMKVSLETAIQPIVSSLNISLGGTGKFTIRMALYQDLNYTSPYEESRVVLSTDAMLYVGVMLDDGDTSQFVVVMKNCYATPTENAMDPLKYFIIQNSCSNPRDSTVTVSENGVSAHGQFALQVFKFVGSHNLVYLHCEIHLCDVHAEACKPSCSGIRNRRAAAIETDYVLNLGPIVHRGKRFFAVYNSAEMGS
;
A
#
# COMPACT_ATOMS: atom_id res chain seq x y z
N THR A 1 18.39 -36.98 -31.88
CA THR A 1 19.33 -37.76 -31.06
C THR A 1 20.53 -38.15 -31.91
N CYS A 2 21.74 -38.17 -31.35
CA CYS A 2 22.98 -38.44 -32.11
C CYS A 2 23.73 -39.64 -31.55
N THR A 3 24.25 -40.48 -32.44
CA THR A 3 24.97 -41.71 -32.10
C THR A 3 26.36 -41.69 -32.73
N ASN A 4 27.37 -41.99 -31.93
CA ASN A 4 28.78 -41.82 -32.30
C ASN A 4 29.41 -43.17 -32.66
N TYR A 5 30.15 -43.22 -33.77
CA TYR A 5 30.89 -44.40 -34.24
C TYR A 5 32.37 -44.05 -34.39
N ASN A 6 33.25 -45.06 -34.41
CA ASN A 6 34.69 -44.80 -34.31
C ASN A 6 35.20 -44.08 -35.59
N GLY A 7 35.36 -42.77 -35.49
CA GLY A 7 35.78 -41.87 -36.57
C GLY A 7 34.69 -40.95 -37.17
N ASN A 8 33.39 -41.12 -36.83
CA ASN A 8 32.31 -40.22 -37.27
C ASN A 8 31.01 -40.39 -36.44
N TYR A 9 30.11 -39.40 -36.46
CA TYR A 9 28.82 -39.44 -35.76
C TYR A 9 27.64 -39.16 -36.69
N SER A 10 26.48 -39.75 -36.39
CA SER A 10 25.24 -39.59 -37.16
C SER A 10 24.10 -39.14 -36.25
N CYS A 11 23.31 -38.17 -36.70
CA CYS A 11 22.22 -37.55 -35.94
C CYS A 11 20.87 -37.72 -36.66
N SER A 12 19.80 -37.79 -35.88
CA SER A 12 18.42 -37.78 -36.37
C SER A 12 17.55 -36.78 -35.58
N CYS A 13 16.52 -36.21 -36.22
CA CYS A 13 15.59 -35.28 -35.57
C CYS A 13 14.56 -36.02 -34.69
N PRO A 14 14.01 -35.38 -33.63
CA PRO A 14 12.93 -35.94 -32.82
C PRO A 14 11.62 -36.08 -33.61
N ASP A 15 10.72 -36.96 -33.15
CA ASP A 15 9.41 -37.17 -33.76
C ASP A 15 8.64 -35.84 -33.89
N GLY A 16 8.16 -35.54 -35.11
CA GLY A 16 7.49 -34.29 -35.47
C GLY A 16 8.35 -33.27 -36.23
N TYR A 17 9.66 -33.51 -36.37
CA TYR A 17 10.59 -32.64 -37.08
C TYR A 17 11.37 -33.38 -38.16
N ASN A 18 11.55 -32.76 -39.32
CA ASN A 18 12.40 -33.26 -40.41
C ASN A 18 13.65 -32.38 -40.58
N GLY A 19 14.78 -33.03 -40.83
CA GLY A 19 16.08 -32.38 -40.97
C GLY A 19 17.21 -33.41 -40.98
N ASP A 20 18.45 -32.94 -41.02
CA ASP A 20 19.66 -33.77 -41.04
C ASP A 20 20.12 -34.26 -39.65
N GLY A 21 19.30 -33.99 -38.63
CA GLY A 21 19.60 -34.29 -37.23
C GLY A 21 20.37 -33.18 -36.50
N TYR A 22 20.85 -32.15 -37.20
CA TYR A 22 21.47 -30.96 -36.62
C TYR A 22 20.56 -29.73 -36.75
N ASP A 23 19.96 -29.54 -37.93
CA ASP A 23 19.00 -28.47 -38.20
C ASP A 23 17.62 -29.09 -38.50
N CYS A 24 16.80 -29.16 -37.45
CA CYS A 24 15.50 -29.85 -37.48
C CYS A 24 14.37 -28.83 -37.62
N LYS A 25 13.57 -28.92 -38.69
CA LYS A 25 12.41 -28.07 -38.94
C LYS A 25 11.11 -28.86 -38.80
N ALA A 26 10.10 -28.26 -38.19
CA ALA A 26 8.81 -28.92 -38.01
C ALA A 26 8.22 -29.36 -39.35
N ASN A 27 7.66 -30.57 -39.40
CA ASN A 27 7.02 -31.06 -40.62
C ASN A 27 5.80 -30.20 -40.95
N ASN A 28 5.90 -29.39 -42.01
CA ASN A 28 4.77 -28.68 -42.60
C ASN A 28 3.87 -29.68 -43.34
N SER A 29 3.12 -30.45 -42.58
CA SER A 29 1.84 -31.02 -42.99
C SER A 29 0.75 -30.08 -42.49
N ALA A 30 -0.17 -29.72 -43.38
CA ALA A 30 -1.30 -28.86 -43.10
C ALA A 30 -2.10 -29.35 -41.88
N GLU A 31 -1.87 -28.72 -40.72
CA GLU A 31 -2.69 -28.72 -39.50
C GLU A 31 -1.81 -28.17 -38.36
N SER A 32 -1.77 -26.85 -38.19
CA SER A 32 -1.43 -26.14 -36.95
C SER A 32 -1.13 -24.70 -37.30
N TRP A 33 -2.01 -23.79 -36.88
CA TRP A 33 -1.86 -22.38 -36.47
C TRP A 33 -3.26 -21.77 -36.62
N ASP A 34 -4.24 -22.24 -35.84
CA ASP A 34 -5.53 -21.55 -35.72
C ASP A 34 -5.64 -20.93 -34.33
N PHE A 35 -4.99 -19.77 -34.21
CA PHE A 35 -5.18 -18.82 -33.13
C PHE A 35 -6.54 -18.11 -33.30
N GLY A 36 -7.64 -18.85 -33.12
CA GLY A 36 -8.99 -18.31 -32.98
C GLY A 36 -9.47 -17.40 -34.12
N VAL A 37 -9.16 -17.73 -35.38
CA VAL A 37 -9.67 -17.00 -36.55
C VAL A 37 -10.78 -17.80 -37.22
N GLU A 38 -11.81 -17.14 -37.76
CA GLU A 38 -12.83 -17.83 -38.56
C GLU A 38 -12.43 -17.79 -40.05
N CYS A 39 -12.26 -18.97 -40.66
CA CYS A 39 -11.90 -19.11 -42.07
C CYS A 39 -13.08 -19.58 -42.92
N VAL A 40 -13.46 -18.77 -43.91
CA VAL A 40 -14.49 -19.13 -44.90
C VAL A 40 -13.83 -19.47 -46.23
N LYS A 41 -14.24 -20.58 -46.86
CA LYS A 41 -13.77 -20.96 -48.20
C LYS A 41 -14.59 -20.22 -49.25
N ALA A 42 -13.96 -19.31 -49.99
CA ALA A 42 -14.56 -18.63 -51.15
C ALA A 42 -13.67 -18.83 -52.38
N ASN A 43 -14.23 -19.36 -53.47
CA ASN A 43 -13.52 -19.60 -54.75
C ASN A 43 -12.14 -20.29 -54.60
N GLY A 44 -12.05 -21.33 -53.76
CA GLY A 44 -10.82 -22.12 -53.59
C GLY A 44 -9.71 -21.47 -52.77
N SER A 45 -9.94 -20.29 -52.18
CA SER A 45 -9.05 -19.63 -51.23
C SER A 45 -9.73 -19.48 -49.86
N SER A 46 -9.01 -19.76 -48.77
CA SER A 46 -9.49 -19.58 -47.40
C SER A 46 -9.23 -18.13 -46.97
N VAL A 47 -10.30 -17.36 -46.75
CA VAL A 47 -10.20 -16.02 -46.16
C VAL A 47 -10.48 -16.14 -44.67
N CYS A 48 -9.47 -15.88 -43.84
CA CYS A 48 -9.54 -15.98 -42.39
C CYS A 48 -9.58 -14.58 -41.77
N SER A 49 -10.53 -14.34 -40.86
CA SER A 49 -10.66 -13.08 -40.15
C SER A 49 -10.78 -13.32 -38.65
N ASP A 50 -10.07 -12.51 -37.85
CA ASP A 50 -10.21 -12.51 -36.39
C ASP A 50 -11.48 -11.74 -35.99
N PRO A 51 -12.47 -12.38 -35.35
CA PRO A 51 -13.68 -11.68 -34.91
C PRO A 51 -13.40 -10.58 -33.87
N CYS A 52 -12.28 -10.62 -33.15
CA CYS A 52 -11.86 -9.50 -32.29
C CYS A 52 -11.54 -8.23 -33.09
N SER A 53 -11.12 -8.38 -34.35
CA SER A 53 -10.79 -7.26 -35.25
C SER A 53 -11.93 -6.92 -36.22
N SER A 54 -12.79 -7.90 -36.54
CA SER A 54 -13.88 -7.76 -37.52
C SER A 54 -15.21 -8.22 -36.93
N HIS A 55 -15.93 -7.29 -36.31
CA HIS A 55 -17.26 -7.52 -35.71
C HIS A 55 -18.16 -6.30 -35.86
N THR A 56 -19.45 -6.48 -35.64
CA THR A 56 -20.44 -5.40 -35.57
C THR A 56 -20.69 -4.99 -34.12
N VAL A 57 -20.83 -3.71 -33.84
CA VAL A 57 -21.06 -3.20 -32.49
C VAL A 57 -22.56 -3.10 -32.20
N LEU A 58 -22.97 -3.51 -31.00
CA LEU A 58 -24.32 -3.34 -30.44
C LEU A 58 -24.22 -2.46 -29.19
N ASP A 59 -24.67 -1.20 -29.29
CA ASP A 59 -24.54 -0.17 -28.25
C ASP A 59 -25.89 0.20 -27.60
N ASN A 60 -26.91 -0.61 -27.82
CA ASN A 60 -28.27 -0.27 -27.40
C ASN A 60 -28.41 -0.40 -25.87
N TYR A 61 -28.50 0.73 -25.17
CA TYR A 61 -28.61 0.78 -23.71
C TYR A 61 -29.80 -0.04 -23.14
N TRP A 62 -30.88 -0.18 -23.91
CA TRP A 62 -32.08 -0.91 -23.51
C TRP A 62 -31.92 -2.44 -23.49
N ARG A 63 -30.77 -2.97 -23.94
CA ARG A 63 -30.42 -4.40 -23.84
C ARG A 63 -30.06 -4.83 -22.42
N SER A 64 -29.87 -3.89 -21.52
CA SER A 64 -29.57 -4.16 -20.11
C SER A 64 -30.62 -5.03 -19.44
N THR A 65 -30.21 -6.00 -18.62
CA THR A 65 -31.12 -6.75 -17.72
C THR A 65 -31.83 -5.86 -16.70
N SER A 66 -31.30 -4.66 -16.43
CA SER A 66 -31.96 -3.64 -15.61
C SER A 66 -33.09 -2.90 -16.35
N TYR A 67 -33.13 -2.98 -17.68
CA TYR A 67 -34.15 -2.35 -18.49
C TYR A 67 -35.45 -3.18 -18.47
N GLY A 68 -36.58 -2.48 -18.45
CA GLY A 68 -37.91 -3.09 -18.34
C GLY A 68 -38.35 -3.90 -19.57
N SER A 69 -39.63 -4.24 -19.59
CA SER A 69 -40.27 -4.96 -20.70
C SER A 69 -40.34 -4.12 -21.97
N GLY A 70 -40.48 -4.79 -23.11
CA GLY A 70 -40.71 -4.20 -24.42
C GLY A 70 -40.99 -5.28 -25.47
N SER A 71 -41.00 -4.87 -26.74
CA SER A 71 -41.36 -5.74 -27.88
C SER A 71 -40.24 -5.86 -28.93
N ASN A 72 -38.98 -5.66 -28.53
CA ASN A 72 -37.86 -5.83 -29.46
C ASN A 72 -37.59 -7.30 -29.76
N CYS A 73 -36.99 -7.55 -30.92
CA CYS A 73 -36.52 -8.88 -31.29
C CYS A 73 -35.23 -8.81 -32.12
N ASP A 74 -34.35 -9.80 -31.94
CA ASP A 74 -33.07 -9.91 -32.64
C ASP A 74 -33.11 -10.95 -33.78
N SER A 75 -34.22 -11.02 -34.53
CA SER A 75 -34.37 -11.97 -35.66
C SER A 75 -33.40 -11.71 -36.82
N ASP A 76 -32.84 -10.48 -36.88
CA ASP A 76 -31.93 -10.00 -37.90
C ASP A 76 -30.43 -10.16 -37.55
N LYS A 77 -30.11 -10.56 -36.30
CA LYS A 77 -28.72 -10.67 -35.85
C LYS A 77 -28.09 -11.94 -36.37
N ARG A 78 -27.11 -11.82 -37.28
CA ARG A 78 -26.36 -12.96 -37.83
C ARG A 78 -24.90 -12.57 -38.03
N GLY A 79 -23.99 -13.27 -37.34
CA GLY A 79 -22.55 -13.03 -37.42
C GLY A 79 -21.94 -12.56 -36.11
N TRP A 80 -20.73 -12.01 -36.17
CA TRP A 80 -19.97 -11.58 -34.98
C TRP A 80 -20.39 -10.19 -34.50
N TYR A 81 -20.76 -10.12 -33.22
CA TYR A 81 -21.14 -8.89 -32.54
C TYR A 81 -20.35 -8.66 -31.26
N ARG A 82 -20.15 -7.38 -30.92
CA ARG A 82 -19.64 -6.93 -29.62
C ARG A 82 -20.67 -6.02 -28.97
N PHE A 83 -21.03 -6.31 -27.72
CA PHE A 83 -21.84 -5.40 -26.92
C PHE A 83 -20.97 -4.30 -26.32
N VAL A 84 -21.46 -3.06 -26.31
CA VAL A 84 -20.76 -1.91 -25.72
C VAL A 84 -21.75 -0.95 -25.06
N GLY A 85 -21.22 -0.03 -24.26
CA GLY A 85 -21.97 1.12 -23.74
C GLY A 85 -22.74 0.81 -22.46
N SER A 86 -23.58 1.76 -22.03
CA SER A 86 -24.21 1.75 -20.71
C SER A 86 -25.26 0.65 -20.50
N GLY A 87 -25.61 -0.10 -21.55
CA GLY A 87 -26.50 -1.26 -21.46
C GLY A 87 -25.81 -2.50 -20.88
N GLY A 88 -24.49 -2.53 -20.84
CA GLY A 88 -23.67 -3.69 -20.51
C GLY A 88 -22.88 -4.20 -21.72
N GLU A 89 -21.72 -4.80 -21.47
CA GLU A 89 -20.73 -5.15 -22.51
C GLU A 89 -20.63 -6.65 -22.78
N ARG A 90 -21.44 -7.47 -22.09
CA ARG A 90 -21.47 -8.93 -22.25
C ARG A 90 -22.85 -9.50 -21.95
N MET A 91 -23.12 -10.69 -22.46
CA MET A 91 -24.34 -11.44 -22.11
C MET A 91 -24.32 -11.89 -20.64
N PRO A 92 -25.47 -11.93 -19.95
CA PRO A 92 -25.56 -12.51 -18.61
C PRO A 92 -25.38 -14.02 -18.65
N GLU A 93 -24.69 -14.60 -17.66
CA GLU A 93 -24.50 -16.07 -17.52
C GLU A 93 -25.59 -16.75 -16.68
N THR A 94 -26.58 -15.97 -16.25
CA THR A 94 -27.69 -16.45 -15.41
C THR A 94 -29.03 -16.14 -16.06
N CYS A 95 -30.03 -16.95 -15.74
CA CYS A 95 -31.37 -16.82 -16.26
C CYS A 95 -31.96 -15.45 -15.92
N VAL A 96 -32.23 -14.65 -16.96
CA VAL A 96 -32.84 -13.33 -16.83
C VAL A 96 -34.36 -13.47 -16.67
N PRO A 97 -35.01 -12.84 -15.69
CA PRO A 97 -36.47 -12.87 -15.56
C PRO A 97 -37.17 -12.36 -16.81
N ILE A 98 -38.33 -12.94 -17.17
CA ILE A 98 -39.15 -12.48 -18.29
C ILE A 98 -39.43 -10.97 -18.22
N ASN A 99 -39.73 -10.34 -19.36
CA ASN A 99 -40.06 -8.92 -19.43
C ASN A 99 -38.91 -8.00 -18.97
N ARG A 100 -37.71 -8.25 -19.50
CA ARG A 100 -36.48 -7.47 -19.28
C ARG A 100 -35.78 -7.22 -20.60
N CYS A 101 -34.79 -6.32 -20.61
CA CYS A 101 -33.97 -6.00 -21.78
C CYS A 101 -34.79 -5.54 -23.00
N ASN A 102 -35.92 -4.87 -22.73
CA ASN A 102 -36.87 -4.38 -23.73
C ASN A 102 -37.51 -5.49 -24.58
N THR A 103 -37.65 -6.70 -24.02
CA THR A 103 -38.24 -7.86 -24.69
C THR A 103 -39.14 -8.68 -23.75
N HIS A 104 -39.99 -9.53 -24.31
CA HIS A 104 -40.81 -10.46 -23.54
C HIS A 104 -40.00 -11.67 -23.05
N ALA A 105 -39.21 -12.29 -23.93
CA ALA A 105 -38.38 -13.46 -23.65
C ALA A 105 -36.88 -13.11 -23.74
N PRO A 106 -36.23 -12.74 -22.63
CA PRO A 106 -34.82 -12.37 -22.63
C PRO A 106 -33.90 -13.56 -22.87
N ILE A 107 -32.86 -13.35 -23.69
CA ILE A 107 -31.83 -14.35 -23.99
C ILE A 107 -30.60 -14.10 -23.11
N TRP A 108 -30.11 -15.17 -22.48
CA TRP A 108 -28.90 -15.23 -21.65
C TRP A 108 -27.96 -16.34 -22.13
N LEU A 109 -26.72 -16.37 -21.64
CA LEU A 109 -25.70 -17.35 -21.99
C LEU A 109 -25.68 -18.49 -20.96
N ASP A 110 -25.94 -19.72 -21.40
CA ASP A 110 -25.82 -20.91 -20.56
C ASP A 110 -24.38 -21.44 -20.60
N GLY A 111 -23.65 -21.15 -19.52
CA GLY A 111 -22.24 -21.46 -19.33
C GLY A 111 -21.36 -20.22 -19.19
N SER A 112 -20.15 -20.41 -18.66
CA SER A 112 -19.20 -19.32 -18.44
C SER A 112 -18.58 -18.81 -19.74
N HIS A 113 -18.30 -17.50 -19.78
CA HIS A 113 -17.50 -16.90 -20.83
C HIS A 113 -16.08 -17.50 -20.86
N PRO A 114 -15.44 -17.62 -22.03
CA PRO A 114 -14.07 -18.12 -22.14
C PRO A 114 -13.07 -17.22 -21.40
N SER A 115 -11.95 -17.82 -20.99
CA SER A 115 -10.73 -17.11 -20.58
C SER A 115 -9.97 -16.59 -21.80
N GLN A 116 -8.99 -15.70 -21.59
CA GLN A 116 -8.20 -15.13 -22.69
C GLN A 116 -7.31 -16.17 -23.41
N ASP A 117 -6.96 -17.26 -22.71
CA ASP A 117 -6.17 -18.37 -23.25
C ASP A 117 -7.02 -19.38 -24.02
N ASP A 118 -8.36 -19.29 -23.90
CA ASP A 118 -9.28 -20.13 -24.64
C ASP A 118 -9.41 -19.68 -26.09
N SER A 119 -9.54 -20.65 -27.00
CA SER A 119 -9.93 -20.41 -28.38
C SER A 119 -11.43 -20.08 -28.49
N ILE A 120 -11.99 -20.03 -29.71
CA ILE A 120 -13.43 -19.81 -29.89
C ILE A 120 -14.20 -20.98 -29.24
N VAL A 121 -14.95 -20.69 -28.19
CA VAL A 121 -15.76 -21.69 -27.49
C VAL A 121 -17.21 -21.65 -27.95
N THR A 122 -17.86 -22.80 -28.00
CA THR A 122 -19.31 -22.89 -28.23
C THR A 122 -20.04 -22.96 -26.89
N ARG A 123 -21.11 -22.19 -26.76
CA ARG A 123 -22.04 -22.14 -25.63
C ARG A 123 -23.47 -22.22 -26.16
N ILE A 124 -24.42 -22.31 -25.23
CA ILE A 124 -25.84 -22.28 -25.55
C ILE A 124 -26.38 -20.90 -25.15
N SER A 125 -27.13 -20.24 -26.03
CA SER A 125 -27.93 -19.07 -25.65
C SER A 125 -29.36 -19.53 -25.37
N CYS A 126 -29.87 -19.22 -24.18
CA CYS A 126 -31.17 -19.67 -23.68
C CYS A 126 -32.14 -18.50 -23.55
N ALA A 127 -33.38 -18.67 -24.02
CA ALA A 127 -34.46 -17.70 -23.88
C ALA A 127 -35.43 -18.10 -22.77
N HIS A 128 -35.67 -17.21 -21.80
CA HIS A 128 -36.59 -17.48 -20.70
C HIS A 128 -38.03 -17.14 -21.08
N TRP A 129 -38.94 -18.12 -20.96
CA TRP A 129 -40.37 -17.92 -21.12
C TRP A 129 -41.19 -18.93 -20.31
N ASP A 130 -42.36 -18.49 -19.83
CA ASP A 130 -43.36 -19.36 -19.17
C ASP A 130 -42.78 -20.22 -18.02
N GLY A 131 -41.90 -19.61 -17.21
CA GLY A 131 -41.22 -20.27 -16.09
C GLY A 131 -40.11 -21.25 -16.50
N ASN A 132 -39.85 -21.44 -17.80
CA ASN A 132 -38.71 -22.21 -18.30
C ASN A 132 -37.58 -21.26 -18.74
N CYS A 133 -36.48 -21.29 -18.01
CA CYS A 133 -35.29 -20.47 -18.27
C CYS A 133 -34.61 -20.72 -19.62
N CYS A 134 -34.86 -21.86 -20.26
CA CYS A 134 -34.30 -22.19 -21.58
C CYS A 134 -35.39 -22.80 -22.46
N ARG A 135 -36.49 -22.07 -22.64
CA ARG A 135 -37.62 -22.50 -23.48
C ARG A 135 -37.20 -22.65 -24.94
N TRP A 136 -36.42 -21.70 -25.43
CA TRP A 136 -35.75 -21.78 -26.72
C TRP A 136 -34.25 -21.70 -26.51
N SER A 137 -33.49 -22.38 -27.36
CA SER A 137 -32.04 -22.37 -27.31
C SER A 137 -31.41 -22.42 -28.70
N SER A 138 -30.20 -21.89 -28.79
CA SER A 138 -29.36 -21.93 -29.99
C SER A 138 -27.88 -21.96 -29.60
N ASN A 139 -27.04 -22.49 -30.47
CA ASN A 139 -25.60 -22.41 -30.26
C ASN A 139 -25.12 -20.97 -30.49
N VAL A 140 -24.21 -20.51 -29.64
CA VAL A 140 -23.51 -19.22 -29.76
C VAL A 140 -22.02 -19.48 -29.61
N GLN A 141 -21.22 -18.94 -30.52
CA GLN A 141 -19.76 -18.99 -30.39
C GLN A 141 -19.26 -17.73 -29.69
N VAL A 142 -18.34 -17.86 -28.76
CA VAL A 142 -17.82 -16.76 -27.93
C VAL A 142 -16.29 -16.78 -27.97
N LYS A 143 -15.68 -15.61 -28.12
CA LYS A 143 -14.22 -15.43 -28.02
C LYS A 143 -13.91 -14.31 -27.05
N ALA A 144 -12.92 -14.53 -26.18
CA ALA A 144 -12.32 -13.51 -25.34
C ALA A 144 -11.26 -12.75 -26.14
N CYS A 145 -11.31 -11.41 -26.12
CA CYS A 145 -10.40 -10.58 -26.89
C CYS A 145 -9.43 -9.81 -25.97
N VAL A 146 -8.25 -9.51 -26.52
CA VAL A 146 -7.28 -8.63 -25.86
C VAL A 146 -7.93 -7.27 -25.60
N GLY A 147 -7.87 -6.80 -24.36
CA GLY A 147 -8.60 -5.61 -23.90
C GLY A 147 -9.84 -5.92 -23.06
N GLY A 148 -10.07 -7.19 -22.71
CA GLY A 148 -11.05 -7.58 -21.69
C GLY A 148 -12.51 -7.58 -22.14
N TYR A 149 -12.76 -7.70 -23.45
CA TYR A 149 -14.11 -7.76 -24.01
C TYR A 149 -14.37 -9.07 -24.74
N TYR A 150 -15.64 -9.33 -25.04
CA TYR A 150 -16.10 -10.53 -25.72
C TYR A 150 -16.74 -10.21 -27.06
N VAL A 151 -16.57 -11.13 -28.00
CA VAL A 151 -17.32 -11.14 -29.25
C VAL A 151 -18.14 -12.41 -29.35
N TYR A 152 -19.36 -12.28 -29.87
CA TYR A 152 -20.37 -13.33 -29.92
C TYR A 152 -20.82 -13.55 -31.35
N LYS A 153 -20.80 -14.79 -31.81
CA LYS A 153 -21.41 -15.17 -33.08
C LYS A 153 -22.89 -15.46 -32.84
N LEU A 154 -23.71 -14.45 -33.07
CA LEU A 154 -25.15 -14.51 -32.82
C LEU A 154 -25.89 -15.08 -34.03
N GLU A 155 -27.02 -15.73 -33.74
CA GLU A 155 -27.94 -16.26 -34.74
C GLU A 155 -29.31 -15.58 -34.61
N GLY A 156 -30.02 -15.50 -35.73
CA GLY A 156 -31.31 -14.83 -35.75
C GLY A 156 -32.32 -15.58 -34.89
N THR A 157 -32.99 -14.88 -33.98
CA THR A 157 -33.94 -15.51 -33.05
C THR A 157 -35.14 -16.15 -33.79
N PRO A 158 -35.66 -17.30 -33.30
CA PRO A 158 -36.73 -18.05 -33.97
C PRO A 158 -38.12 -17.40 -33.88
N GLU A 159 -38.36 -16.52 -32.91
CA GLU A 159 -39.62 -15.81 -32.71
C GLU A 159 -39.38 -14.32 -32.42
N CYS A 160 -40.28 -13.43 -32.86
CA CYS A 160 -40.10 -11.98 -32.68
C CYS A 160 -40.58 -11.47 -31.32
N SER A 161 -39.96 -12.00 -30.26
CA SER A 161 -40.10 -11.53 -28.88
C SER A 161 -38.89 -11.91 -28.03
N LEU A 162 -37.76 -12.22 -28.70
CA LEU A 162 -36.52 -12.68 -28.10
C LEU A 162 -35.39 -11.70 -28.43
N THR A 163 -34.64 -11.28 -27.41
CA THR A 163 -33.54 -10.31 -27.54
C THR A 163 -32.36 -10.78 -26.70
N TYR A 164 -31.14 -10.67 -27.26
CA TYR A 164 -29.89 -10.89 -26.54
C TYR A 164 -29.68 -9.77 -25.51
N CYS A 165 -29.78 -10.15 -24.23
CA CYS A 165 -29.57 -9.25 -23.11
C CYS A 165 -28.10 -9.00 -22.85
N THR A 166 -27.83 -7.86 -22.22
CA THR A 166 -26.52 -7.50 -21.68
C THR A 166 -26.61 -7.32 -20.18
N ASP A 167 -25.57 -7.75 -19.48
CA ASP A 167 -25.46 -7.58 -18.04
C ASP A 167 -24.85 -6.20 -17.72
N PRO A 168 -25.60 -5.28 -17.09
CA PRO A 168 -25.03 -4.02 -16.60
C PRO A 168 -24.08 -4.21 -15.42
N ALA A 169 -24.08 -5.38 -14.78
CA ALA A 169 -23.37 -5.67 -13.53
C ALA A 169 -22.01 -6.37 -13.73
N TYR A 170 -21.46 -6.39 -14.95
CA TYR A 170 -20.04 -6.74 -15.16
C TYR A 170 -19.19 -5.49 -15.43
N ILE A 171 -19.26 -4.55 -14.49
CA ILE A 171 -18.06 -3.99 -13.88
C ILE A 171 -17.89 -4.87 -12.64
N GLY A 172 -16.75 -5.54 -12.48
CA GLY A 172 -16.56 -6.64 -11.52
C GLY A 172 -17.30 -6.48 -10.19
N ASP A 173 -18.04 -7.53 -9.83
CA ASP A 173 -18.71 -7.76 -8.55
C ASP A 173 -20.01 -6.94 -8.27
N PRO A 174 -21.21 -7.56 -8.25
CA PRO A 174 -22.46 -6.88 -7.83
C PRO A 174 -22.48 -6.55 -6.33
N CYS A 175 -21.51 -7.08 -5.58
CA CYS A 175 -21.19 -6.67 -4.24
C CYS A 175 -19.88 -5.85 -4.26
N SER A 176 -19.65 -4.99 -3.27
CA SER A 176 -18.28 -4.50 -2.99
C SER A 176 -17.64 -5.42 -1.95
N CYS A 177 -17.45 -6.70 -2.30
CA CYS A 177 -16.81 -7.66 -1.41
C CYS A 177 -15.30 -7.44 -1.37
N ASN A 178 -14.71 -7.72 -0.22
CA ASN A 178 -13.26 -7.64 -0.06
C ASN A 178 -12.58 -8.89 -0.61
N ALA A 179 -11.25 -8.89 -0.71
CA ALA A 179 -10.47 -9.95 -1.36
C ALA A 179 -10.67 -11.36 -0.73
N ASP A 180 -11.07 -11.43 0.54
CA ASP A 180 -11.34 -12.65 1.30
C ASP A 180 -12.82 -13.08 1.31
N GLU A 181 -13.68 -12.32 0.63
CA GLU A 181 -15.12 -12.57 0.52
C GLU A 181 -15.52 -12.92 -0.93
N VAL A 182 -16.52 -13.78 -1.06
CA VAL A 182 -17.19 -14.10 -2.33
C VAL A 182 -18.59 -13.52 -2.31
N CYS A 183 -18.94 -12.73 -3.31
CA CYS A 183 -20.31 -12.30 -3.52
C CYS A 183 -21.18 -13.50 -3.89
N LYS A 184 -22.14 -13.82 -3.02
CA LYS A 184 -23.08 -14.91 -3.19
C LYS A 184 -24.51 -14.42 -2.96
N LEU A 185 -25.45 -15.14 -3.56
CA LEU A 185 -26.87 -14.87 -3.34
C LEU A 185 -27.30 -15.48 -1.99
N VAL A 186 -27.48 -14.63 -0.98
CA VAL A 186 -27.94 -15.03 0.36
C VAL A 186 -29.41 -14.66 0.51
N ASN A 187 -30.28 -15.65 0.70
CA ASN A 187 -31.73 -15.46 0.86
C ASN A 187 -32.39 -14.59 -0.23
N GLY A 188 -31.95 -14.74 -1.48
CA GLY A 188 -32.50 -14.02 -2.64
C GLY A 188 -31.99 -12.59 -2.82
N THR A 189 -31.01 -12.14 -2.01
CA THR A 189 -30.31 -10.85 -2.16
C THR A 189 -28.80 -11.09 -2.28
N TRP A 190 -28.08 -10.29 -3.06
CA TRP A 190 -26.62 -10.39 -3.16
C TRP A 190 -25.96 -9.92 -1.84
N GLY A 191 -25.03 -10.70 -1.33
CA GLY A 191 -24.26 -10.39 -0.12
C GLY A 191 -22.87 -11.01 -0.15
N CYS A 192 -21.95 -10.46 0.63
CA CYS A 192 -20.60 -10.98 0.77
C CYS A 192 -20.57 -12.14 1.76
N GLN A 193 -19.87 -13.22 1.41
CA GLN A 193 -19.65 -14.35 2.29
C GLN A 193 -18.18 -14.76 2.24
N CYS A 194 -17.58 -14.99 3.40
CA CYS A 194 -16.18 -15.40 3.50
C CYS A 194 -15.88 -16.65 2.64
N THR A 195 -14.75 -16.60 1.92
CA THR A 195 -14.19 -17.73 1.17
C THR A 195 -13.95 -18.92 2.12
N GLN A 196 -14.44 -20.11 1.76
CA GLN A 196 -14.30 -21.32 2.61
C GLN A 196 -12.89 -21.94 2.59
N GLU A 197 -11.88 -21.23 2.06
CA GLU A 197 -10.50 -21.75 2.01
C GLU A 197 -9.76 -21.66 3.35
N LEU A 198 -10.31 -20.97 4.34
CA LEU A 198 -9.81 -20.96 5.72
C LEU A 198 -10.41 -22.12 6.53
N ASN A 199 -10.11 -23.36 6.11
CA ASN A 199 -10.49 -24.59 6.82
C ASN A 199 -9.61 -24.82 8.06
N SER A 200 -9.64 -23.90 9.02
CA SER A 200 -9.02 -24.14 10.32
C SER A 200 -9.86 -23.54 11.46
N PHE A 201 -10.54 -24.42 12.18
CA PHE A 201 -11.29 -24.11 13.40
C PHE A 201 -10.39 -23.87 14.64
N ASP A 202 -9.09 -23.67 14.44
CA ASP A 202 -8.10 -23.62 15.52
C ASP A 202 -7.58 -22.20 15.72
N ILE A 203 -7.60 -21.72 16.97
CA ILE A 203 -7.08 -20.42 17.43
C ILE A 203 -5.62 -20.23 16.98
N SER A 204 -4.90 -21.32 16.77
CA SER A 204 -3.53 -21.32 16.27
C SER A 204 -3.33 -20.69 14.88
N ASN A 205 -4.40 -20.54 14.09
CA ASN A 205 -4.36 -19.92 12.75
C ASN A 205 -4.82 -18.46 12.74
N LEU A 206 -5.21 -17.91 13.90
CA LEU A 206 -5.52 -16.51 14.02
C LEU A 206 -4.25 -15.70 13.72
N GLN A 207 -4.33 -14.80 12.75
CA GLN A 207 -3.23 -13.89 12.39
C GLN A 207 -3.65 -12.45 12.64
N PRO A 208 -3.54 -11.95 13.89
CA PRO A 208 -3.79 -10.55 14.17
C PRO A 208 -2.68 -9.68 13.56
N GLU A 209 -3.08 -8.55 13.01
CA GLU A 209 -2.17 -7.50 12.54
C GLU A 209 -1.99 -6.47 13.67
N LEU A 210 -0.74 -6.27 14.09
CA LEU A 210 -0.39 -5.27 15.10
C LEU A 210 0.36 -4.11 14.43
N ASP A 211 -0.24 -2.93 14.50
CA ASP A 211 0.33 -1.66 14.05
C ASP A 211 0.79 -0.85 15.26
N CYS A 212 2.11 -0.71 15.39
CA CYS A 212 2.77 0.04 16.45
C CYS A 212 3.04 1.48 15.99
N GLY A 213 1.98 2.28 15.92
CA GLY A 213 2.05 3.69 15.61
C GLY A 213 2.57 4.54 16.77
N THR A 214 3.10 5.72 16.46
CA THR A 214 3.64 6.67 17.44
C THR A 214 2.59 7.17 18.42
N ASP A 215 1.40 7.53 17.95
CA ASP A 215 0.32 8.07 18.80
C ASP A 215 -0.67 7.02 19.29
N HIS A 216 -0.81 5.94 18.53
CA HIS A 216 -1.76 4.88 18.83
C HIS A 216 -1.22 3.53 18.43
N ILE A 217 -1.60 2.52 19.20
CA ILE A 217 -1.40 1.11 18.89
C ILE A 217 -2.72 0.57 18.39
N LYS A 218 -2.71 -0.02 17.19
CA LYS A 218 -3.89 -0.65 16.60
C LYS A 218 -3.66 -2.14 16.43
N ILE A 219 -4.61 -2.93 16.92
CA ILE A 219 -4.65 -4.36 16.67
C ILE A 219 -5.88 -4.66 15.81
N SER A 220 -5.67 -5.39 14.72
CA SER A 220 -6.71 -5.73 13.74
C SER A 220 -6.78 -7.25 13.56
N ILE A 221 -7.98 -7.78 13.42
CA ILE A 221 -8.23 -9.20 13.19
C ILE A 221 -9.18 -9.34 12.00
N SER A 222 -8.96 -10.36 11.17
CA SER A 222 -9.91 -10.69 10.11
C SER A 222 -11.25 -11.13 10.71
N LYS A 223 -12.30 -10.38 10.36
CA LYS A 223 -13.70 -10.69 10.64
C LYS A 223 -14.07 -12.06 10.07
N CYS A 224 -13.64 -12.37 8.85
CA CYS A 224 -13.87 -13.66 8.22
C CYS A 224 -13.24 -14.82 9.00
N GLN A 225 -12.01 -14.66 9.52
CA GLN A 225 -11.40 -15.68 10.38
C GLN A 225 -12.24 -15.92 11.65
N LEU A 226 -12.67 -14.85 12.33
CA LEU A 226 -13.52 -14.97 13.52
C LEU A 226 -14.87 -15.64 13.21
N GLU A 227 -15.51 -15.28 12.09
CA GLU A 227 -16.77 -15.89 11.65
C GLU A 227 -16.62 -17.39 11.36
N THR A 228 -15.53 -17.81 10.71
CA THR A 228 -15.25 -19.24 10.48
C THR A 228 -14.99 -20.03 11.76
N MET A 229 -14.53 -19.36 12.83
CA MET A 229 -14.37 -19.94 14.16
C MET A 229 -15.68 -19.98 14.97
N GLY A 230 -16.79 -19.50 14.41
CA GLY A 230 -18.12 -19.55 15.00
C GLY A 230 -18.54 -18.28 15.75
N PHE A 231 -17.76 -17.20 15.69
CA PHE A 231 -18.17 -15.90 16.27
C PHE A 231 -19.15 -15.20 15.32
N GLN A 232 -20.38 -14.97 15.78
CA GLN A 232 -21.43 -14.31 14.98
C GLN A 232 -21.66 -12.85 15.40
N ASN A 233 -21.46 -12.55 16.68
CA ASN A 233 -21.59 -11.23 17.29
C ASN A 233 -20.26 -10.84 17.92
N ILE A 234 -19.27 -10.55 17.09
CA ILE A 234 -17.90 -10.24 17.52
C ILE A 234 -17.90 -8.99 18.40
N ILE A 235 -17.49 -9.14 19.66
CA ILE A 235 -17.19 -8.05 20.58
C ILE A 235 -15.71 -8.11 20.93
N MET A 236 -15.01 -7.02 20.66
CA MET A 236 -13.60 -6.84 20.99
C MET A 236 -13.44 -5.71 21.98
N HIS A 237 -12.59 -5.87 22.98
CA HIS A 237 -12.26 -4.82 23.94
C HIS A 237 -10.86 -5.02 24.53
N LEU A 238 -10.29 -3.96 25.10
CA LEU A 238 -9.02 -4.04 25.83
C LEU A 238 -9.27 -4.31 27.33
N THR A 239 -8.18 -4.32 28.10
CA THR A 239 -8.23 -4.42 29.57
C THR A 239 -9.19 -3.43 30.22
N ASP A 240 -9.34 -2.23 29.63
CA ASP A 240 -10.44 -1.32 29.95
C ASP A 240 -11.60 -1.51 28.96
N ASN A 241 -12.77 -1.89 29.49
CA ASN A 241 -13.99 -2.11 28.74
C ASN A 241 -14.56 -0.85 28.06
N GLY A 242 -14.05 0.34 28.40
CA GLY A 242 -14.36 1.58 27.67
C GLY A 242 -13.76 1.61 26.25
N CYS A 243 -12.74 0.80 25.98
CA CYS A 243 -12.05 0.75 24.69
C CYS A 243 -12.49 -0.49 23.90
N PHE A 244 -13.50 -0.30 23.05
CA PHE A 244 -14.15 -1.34 22.26
C PHE A 244 -13.70 -1.33 20.79
N GLY A 245 -13.86 -2.47 20.14
CA GLY A 245 -13.52 -2.65 18.73
C GLY A 245 -14.56 -2.12 17.77
N PHE A 246 -14.11 -1.83 16.57
CA PHE A 246 -14.92 -1.30 15.48
C PHE A 246 -14.55 -1.97 14.17
N GLU A 247 -15.49 -1.96 13.22
CA GLU A 247 -15.23 -2.41 11.84
C GLU A 247 -14.53 -1.29 11.06
N GLU A 248 -13.44 -1.63 10.37
CA GLU A 248 -12.65 -0.68 9.60
C GLU A 248 -13.43 -0.14 8.40
N ARG A 249 -13.39 1.19 8.18
CA ARG A 249 -14.23 1.84 7.15
C ARG A 249 -13.80 1.52 5.72
N ARG A 250 -12.49 1.34 5.51
CA ARG A 250 -11.88 1.09 4.19
C ARG A 250 -11.76 -0.40 3.86
N ASN A 251 -11.58 -1.23 4.88
CA ASN A 251 -11.49 -2.67 4.76
C ASN A 251 -12.45 -3.32 5.77
N ARG A 252 -13.68 -3.60 5.32
CA ARG A 252 -14.74 -4.12 6.21
C ARG A 252 -14.48 -5.53 6.73
N THR A 253 -13.46 -6.22 6.22
CA THR A 253 -13.05 -7.53 6.73
C THR A 253 -12.11 -7.44 7.90
N LEU A 254 -11.71 -6.24 8.33
CA LEU A 254 -10.95 -6.06 9.55
C LEU A 254 -11.83 -5.47 10.65
N VAL A 255 -11.77 -6.11 11.81
CA VAL A 255 -12.24 -5.57 13.08
C VAL A 255 -11.01 -5.17 13.89
N SER A 256 -11.00 -3.93 14.35
CA SER A 256 -9.84 -3.32 14.97
C SER A 256 -10.18 -2.68 16.31
N VAL A 257 -9.21 -2.67 17.20
CA VAL A 257 -9.26 -1.90 18.45
C VAL A 257 -8.03 -0.99 18.49
N VAL A 258 -8.22 0.23 18.94
CA VAL A 258 -7.16 1.24 19.03
C VAL A 258 -7.01 1.67 20.48
N THR A 259 -5.77 1.82 20.92
CA THR A 259 -5.43 2.47 22.19
C THR A 259 -4.37 3.53 21.97
N PRO A 260 -4.43 4.69 22.64
CA PRO A 260 -3.31 5.62 22.65
C PRO A 260 -2.03 4.94 23.13
N THR A 261 -0.88 5.32 22.56
CA THR A 261 0.44 4.84 23.01
C THR A 261 0.83 5.55 24.32
N GLN A 262 -0.01 5.44 25.34
CA GLN A 262 0.11 6.14 26.62
C GLN A 262 -0.17 5.19 27.78
N ALA A 263 0.60 5.31 28.86
CA ALA A 263 0.41 4.50 30.04
C ALA A 263 -0.92 4.84 30.75
N GLY A 264 -1.68 3.83 31.16
CA GLY A 264 -2.95 3.96 31.86
C GLY A 264 -4.18 4.15 30.96
N GLN A 265 -4.01 4.65 29.74
CA GLN A 265 -5.11 4.74 28.77
C GLN A 265 -5.52 3.36 28.29
N CYS A 266 -6.83 3.07 28.26
CA CYS A 266 -7.39 1.75 27.93
C CYS A 266 -6.79 0.56 28.71
N GLY A 267 -6.25 0.79 29.91
CA GLY A 267 -5.53 -0.23 30.68
C GLY A 267 -4.15 -0.62 30.14
N THR A 268 -3.59 0.16 29.20
CA THR A 268 -2.23 -0.05 28.65
C THR A 268 -1.18 0.13 29.74
N GLN A 269 -0.27 -0.83 29.86
CA GLN A 269 0.83 -0.80 30.82
C GLN A 269 2.14 -0.48 30.12
N LEU A 270 3.01 0.27 30.79
CA LEU A 270 4.34 0.60 30.28
C LEU A 270 5.41 -0.10 31.12
N THR A 271 6.26 -0.85 30.45
CA THR A 271 7.46 -1.47 31.02
C THR A 271 8.68 -0.88 30.34
N LYS A 272 9.75 -0.62 31.09
CA LYS A 272 10.97 0.02 30.57
C LYS A 272 12.19 -0.82 30.87
N ASN A 273 13.08 -0.92 29.90
CA ASN A 273 14.46 -1.36 30.10
C ASN A 273 15.41 -0.21 29.72
N GLU A 274 16.74 -0.43 29.80
CA GLU A 274 17.74 0.62 29.53
C GLU A 274 17.70 1.17 28.08
N THR A 275 17.08 0.46 27.14
CA THR A 275 17.16 0.77 25.71
C THR A 275 15.79 0.96 25.04
N HIS A 276 14.71 0.44 25.62
CA HIS A 276 13.38 0.40 25.04
C HIS A 276 12.29 0.66 26.09
N ALA A 277 11.27 1.39 25.66
CA ALA A 277 9.98 1.54 26.31
C ALA A 277 8.96 0.61 25.64
N THR A 278 8.40 -0.33 26.40
CA THR A 278 7.47 -1.34 25.89
C THR A 278 6.09 -1.12 26.47
N TYR A 279 5.16 -0.72 25.62
CA TYR A 279 3.73 -0.60 25.94
C TYR A 279 3.04 -1.93 25.69
N SER A 280 2.30 -2.45 26.66
CA SER A 280 1.63 -3.75 26.59
C SER A 280 0.17 -3.64 27.01
N ASN A 281 -0.70 -4.40 26.36
CA ASN A 281 -2.11 -4.52 26.72
C ASN A 281 -2.63 -5.90 26.29
N THR A 282 -3.84 -6.25 26.71
CA THR A 282 -4.52 -7.50 26.36
C THR A 282 -5.80 -7.16 25.61
N LEU A 283 -5.97 -7.77 24.45
CA LEU A 283 -7.18 -7.75 23.66
C LEU A 283 -8.03 -8.98 24.00
N TYR A 284 -9.31 -8.74 24.28
CA TYR A 284 -10.30 -9.74 24.62
C TYR A 284 -11.36 -9.82 23.53
N VAL A 285 -11.59 -11.00 22.98
CA VAL A 285 -12.57 -11.26 21.91
C VAL A 285 -13.62 -12.25 22.41
N ALA A 286 -14.90 -11.86 22.27
CA ALA A 286 -16.06 -12.63 22.70
C ALA A 286 -17.15 -12.68 21.62
N ASP A 287 -18.02 -13.70 21.69
CA ASP A 287 -19.21 -13.84 20.86
C ASP A 287 -20.47 -13.43 21.65
N GLY A 288 -20.89 -12.18 21.48
CA GLY A 288 -21.99 -11.58 22.22
C GLY A 288 -21.65 -11.18 23.66
N MET A 289 -22.64 -10.63 24.36
CA MET A 289 -22.46 -10.04 25.70
C MET A 289 -22.40 -11.08 26.85
N VAL A 290 -22.80 -12.33 26.61
CA VAL A 290 -22.84 -13.40 27.63
C VAL A 290 -21.86 -14.50 27.23
N ILE A 291 -20.69 -14.51 27.85
CA ILE A 291 -19.62 -15.48 27.60
C ILE A 291 -20.04 -16.82 28.22
N ARG A 292 -20.16 -17.88 27.40
CA ARG A 292 -20.55 -19.21 27.89
C ARG A 292 -19.42 -20.23 27.88
N GLU A 293 -18.55 -20.25 26.86
CA GLU A 293 -17.47 -21.24 26.82
C GLU A 293 -16.11 -20.77 26.26
N ASN A 294 -15.97 -19.69 25.45
CA ASN A 294 -14.66 -19.29 24.89
C ASN A 294 -14.48 -17.75 24.82
N GLU A 295 -13.51 -17.22 25.56
CA GLU A 295 -12.98 -15.85 25.40
C GLU A 295 -11.55 -15.97 24.85
N ILE A 296 -11.24 -15.27 23.76
CA ILE A 296 -9.88 -15.24 23.20
C ILE A 296 -9.14 -14.05 23.79
N ASN A 297 -8.02 -14.33 24.45
CA ASN A 297 -7.17 -13.31 25.06
C ASN A 297 -5.86 -13.23 24.28
N ILE A 298 -5.58 -12.06 23.71
CA ILE A 298 -4.41 -11.79 22.89
C ILE A 298 -3.58 -10.74 23.62
N ASN A 299 -2.45 -11.17 24.16
CA ASN A 299 -1.50 -10.23 24.74
C ASN A 299 -0.73 -9.57 23.60
N PHE A 300 -0.58 -8.25 23.62
CA PHE A 300 0.25 -7.55 22.66
C PHE A 300 1.13 -6.51 23.33
N ASN A 301 2.26 -6.22 22.70
CA ASN A 301 3.15 -5.16 23.11
C ASN A 301 3.81 -4.48 21.90
N CYS A 302 4.08 -3.19 22.06
CA CYS A 302 4.86 -2.39 21.13
C CYS A 302 6.07 -1.82 21.87
N SER A 303 7.26 -2.15 21.38
CA SER A 303 8.54 -1.69 21.95
C SER A 303 9.13 -0.57 21.11
N TYR A 304 9.40 0.56 21.75
CA TYR A 304 9.96 1.76 21.14
C TYR A 304 11.36 2.01 21.73
N PRO A 305 12.40 2.20 20.91
CA PRO A 305 13.74 2.44 21.42
C PRO A 305 13.84 3.86 22.04
N LEU A 306 14.52 3.98 23.17
CA LEU A 306 14.77 5.25 23.88
C LEU A 306 15.86 6.10 23.18
N GLU A 307 16.73 5.45 22.41
CA GLU A 307 17.70 6.07 21.50
C GLU A 307 17.29 5.70 20.06
N MET A 308 17.13 6.66 19.13
CA MET A 308 16.60 6.41 17.77
C MET A 308 17.57 6.43 16.57
N LYS A 309 17.56 5.39 15.74
CA LYS A 309 18.28 5.39 14.46
C LYS A 309 17.59 6.24 13.37
N VAL A 310 18.24 7.27 12.83
CA VAL A 310 17.76 8.10 11.70
C VAL A 310 18.03 7.34 10.40
N SER A 311 17.00 6.73 9.82
CA SER A 311 17.09 6.05 8.53
C SER A 311 16.47 6.88 7.40
N LEU A 312 17.18 7.06 6.28
CA LEU A 312 16.51 7.30 4.99
C LEU A 312 15.58 6.11 4.71
N GLU A 313 14.38 6.38 4.22
CA GLU A 313 13.38 5.37 3.87
C GLU A 313 13.98 4.27 3.00
N THR A 314 14.15 3.08 3.58
CA THR A 314 14.05 1.83 2.86
C THR A 314 12.99 1.00 3.58
N ALA A 315 11.84 0.84 2.92
CA ALA A 315 10.80 -0.08 3.36
C ALA A 315 11.37 -1.50 3.37
N ILE A 316 11.38 -2.14 4.53
CA ILE A 316 11.63 -3.58 4.66
C ILE A 316 10.35 -4.19 5.21
N GLN A 317 9.69 -5.02 4.39
CA GLN A 317 8.58 -5.86 4.82
C GLN A 317 9.08 -6.98 5.75
N PRO A 318 8.46 -7.22 6.92
CA PRO A 318 8.73 -8.42 7.69
C PRO A 318 7.87 -9.59 7.22
N ILE A 319 8.50 -10.77 7.16
CA ILE A 319 7.89 -12.08 6.91
C ILE A 319 7.48 -12.69 8.27
N VAL A 320 6.37 -13.44 8.26
CA VAL A 320 5.61 -13.90 9.44
C VAL A 320 6.02 -15.29 9.96
N SER A 321 5.66 -15.55 11.24
CA SER A 321 5.41 -16.82 11.97
C SER A 321 6.51 -17.25 12.97
N SER A 322 6.24 -17.60 14.24
CA SER A 322 5.15 -18.44 14.75
C SER A 322 4.84 -18.31 16.27
N LEU A 323 3.57 -18.61 16.57
CA LEU A 323 2.91 -19.25 17.72
C LEU A 323 3.52 -19.27 19.15
N ASN A 324 3.08 -18.32 19.96
CA ASN A 324 2.26 -18.41 21.18
C ASN A 324 1.77 -16.96 21.33
N ILE A 325 0.45 -16.64 21.25
CA ILE A 325 -0.01 -15.30 20.83
C ILE A 325 0.21 -14.21 21.92
N SER A 326 1.47 -13.85 22.12
CA SER A 326 1.96 -12.56 22.56
C SER A 326 2.52 -11.87 21.33
N LEU A 327 1.82 -10.86 20.80
CA LEU A 327 2.28 -10.10 19.64
C LEU A 327 3.27 -9.03 20.11
N GLY A 328 4.53 -9.13 19.72
CA GLY A 328 5.51 -8.07 19.95
C GLY A 328 5.82 -7.35 18.66
N GLY A 329 5.46 -6.08 18.56
CA GLY A 329 5.86 -5.19 17.46
C GLY A 329 6.91 -4.19 17.92
N THR A 330 7.64 -3.60 16.96
CA THR A 330 8.55 -2.48 17.22
C THR A 330 8.03 -1.24 16.53
N GLY A 331 7.87 -0.15 17.29
CA GLY A 331 7.51 1.16 16.76
C GLY A 331 8.70 2.12 16.81
N LYS A 332 8.62 3.23 16.08
CA LYS A 332 9.66 4.28 16.04
C LYS A 332 9.03 5.64 16.27
N PHE A 333 9.60 6.47 17.16
CA PHE A 333 9.19 7.86 17.27
C PHE A 333 9.68 8.67 16.06
N THR A 334 8.98 9.75 15.71
CA THR A 334 9.39 10.65 14.62
C THR A 334 9.80 12.00 15.21
N ILE A 335 11.08 12.36 15.06
CA ILE A 335 11.62 13.65 15.50
C ILE A 335 12.09 14.43 14.28
N ARG A 336 11.67 15.69 14.18
CA ARG A 336 12.10 16.62 13.14
C ARG A 336 13.02 17.68 13.73
N MET A 337 14.01 18.07 12.94
CA MET A 337 14.82 19.26 13.18
C MET A 337 14.56 20.25 12.05
N ALA A 338 14.26 21.50 12.40
CA ALA A 338 13.92 22.55 11.45
C ALA A 338 14.69 23.85 11.76
N LEU A 339 14.94 24.61 10.70
CA LEU A 339 15.55 25.93 10.76
C LEU A 339 14.43 26.98 10.65
N TYR A 340 14.46 28.00 11.50
CA TYR A 340 13.44 29.05 11.56
C TYR A 340 14.00 30.42 11.23
N GLN A 341 13.13 31.25 10.63
CA GLN A 341 13.44 32.63 10.24
C GLN A 341 13.29 33.61 11.40
N ASP A 342 12.49 33.25 12.41
CA ASP A 342 12.07 34.11 13.50
C ASP A 342 12.43 33.55 14.88
N LEU A 343 12.55 34.46 15.85
CA LEU A 343 12.88 34.14 17.25
C LEU A 343 11.77 33.36 17.98
N ASN A 344 10.56 33.28 17.40
CA ASN A 344 9.43 32.54 17.97
C ASN A 344 9.33 31.11 17.41
N TYR A 345 10.23 30.70 16.51
CA TYR A 345 10.25 29.36 15.92
C TYR A 345 8.92 28.99 15.22
N THR A 346 8.35 29.94 14.48
CA THR A 346 7.04 29.76 13.82
C THR A 346 7.13 29.61 12.30
N SER A 347 8.12 30.25 11.68
CA SER A 347 8.29 30.32 10.23
C SER A 347 9.52 29.53 9.80
N PRO A 348 9.39 28.23 9.46
CA PRO A 348 10.52 27.43 9.00
C PRO A 348 11.05 27.93 7.64
N TYR A 349 12.32 27.64 7.34
CA TYR A 349 12.84 27.74 5.97
C TYR A 349 12.34 26.56 5.14
N GLU A 350 11.71 26.83 4.01
CA GLU A 350 11.19 25.80 3.09
C GLU A 350 12.18 25.45 1.96
N GLU A 351 13.24 26.24 1.79
CA GLU A 351 14.24 26.04 0.74
C GLU A 351 15.29 24.99 1.13
N SER A 352 15.72 24.17 0.15
CA SER A 352 16.73 23.12 0.34
C SER A 352 18.15 23.67 0.59
N ARG A 353 18.37 24.98 0.41
CA ARG A 353 19.63 25.67 0.71
C ARG A 353 19.33 27.04 1.29
N VAL A 354 19.90 27.34 2.45
CA VAL A 354 19.65 28.61 3.14
C VAL A 354 20.90 29.48 3.05
N VAL A 355 20.77 30.69 2.48
CA VAL A 355 21.88 31.64 2.31
C VAL A 355 21.80 32.74 3.35
N LEU A 356 22.73 32.76 4.30
CA LEU A 356 22.74 33.71 5.41
C LEU A 356 24.06 34.48 5.50
N SER A 357 24.00 35.69 6.04
CA SER A 357 25.16 36.51 6.36
C SER A 357 25.64 36.25 7.80
N THR A 358 26.93 36.48 8.09
CA THR A 358 27.53 36.20 9.43
C THR A 358 26.93 37.03 10.56
N ASP A 359 26.26 38.13 10.26
CA ASP A 359 25.56 38.96 11.23
C ASP A 359 24.15 38.43 11.56
N ALA A 360 23.63 37.48 10.79
CA ALA A 360 22.33 36.87 11.05
C ALA A 360 22.39 35.85 12.20
N MET A 361 21.28 35.76 12.94
CA MET A 361 21.03 34.70 13.91
C MET A 361 20.34 33.53 13.22
N LEU A 362 20.70 32.33 13.66
CA LEU A 362 20.18 31.07 13.18
C LEU A 362 19.36 30.43 14.30
N TYR A 363 18.07 30.19 14.06
CA TYR A 363 17.14 29.60 15.02
C TYR A 363 16.84 28.16 14.66
N VAL A 364 17.17 27.21 15.54
CA VAL A 364 16.99 25.77 15.30
C VAL A 364 16.02 25.21 16.32
N GLY A 365 14.98 24.53 15.83
CA GLY A 365 14.03 23.79 16.66
C GLY A 365 14.09 22.30 16.36
N VAL A 366 14.03 21.50 17.41
CA VAL A 366 13.85 20.05 17.36
C VAL A 366 12.49 19.75 17.99
N MET A 367 11.68 18.94 17.34
CA MET A 367 10.33 18.61 17.79
C MET A 367 10.06 17.12 17.63
N LEU A 368 9.55 16.52 18.70
CA LEU A 368 8.87 15.22 18.65
C LEU A 368 7.45 15.49 18.15
N ASP A 369 7.12 15.01 16.96
CA ASP A 369 5.82 15.30 16.35
C ASP A 369 4.69 14.53 17.03
N ASP A 370 4.96 13.26 17.31
CA ASP A 370 3.97 12.24 17.69
C ASP A 370 4.57 11.31 18.76
N GLY A 371 3.75 10.87 19.73
CA GLY A 371 4.18 10.05 20.88
C GLY A 371 3.67 10.53 22.26
N ASP A 372 4.08 9.83 23.32
CA ASP A 372 3.71 10.15 24.71
C ASP A 372 4.50 11.34 25.27
N THR A 373 4.17 12.54 24.78
CA THR A 373 4.77 13.82 25.19
C THR A 373 4.49 14.19 26.65
N SER A 374 3.58 13.48 27.32
CA SER A 374 3.34 13.64 28.76
C SER A 374 4.45 12.99 29.60
N GLN A 375 5.09 11.96 29.05
CA GLN A 375 6.11 11.18 29.73
C GLN A 375 7.51 11.44 29.19
N PHE A 376 7.65 11.64 27.88
CA PHE A 376 8.94 11.82 27.23
C PHE A 376 9.14 13.25 26.75
N VAL A 377 10.28 13.82 27.13
CA VAL A 377 10.72 15.16 26.71
C VAL A 377 12.01 15.07 25.90
N VAL A 378 12.21 16.01 24.99
CA VAL A 378 13.35 16.03 24.07
C VAL A 378 14.58 16.62 24.77
N VAL A 379 15.67 15.86 24.80
CA VAL A 379 17.00 16.31 25.27
C VAL A 379 17.98 16.29 24.11
N MET A 380 18.45 17.47 23.70
CA MET A 380 19.58 17.64 22.77
C MET A 380 20.88 17.38 23.52
N LYS A 381 21.49 16.22 23.31
CA LYS A 381 22.69 15.79 24.04
C LYS A 381 23.96 16.37 23.43
N ASN A 382 24.15 16.24 22.12
CA ASN A 382 25.27 16.84 21.41
C ASN A 382 24.78 17.44 20.10
N CYS A 383 24.89 18.76 19.94
CA CYS A 383 24.67 19.44 18.67
C CYS A 383 25.97 20.06 18.17
N TYR A 384 26.34 19.79 16.93
CA TYR A 384 27.59 20.25 16.35
C TYR A 384 27.43 20.52 14.86
N ALA A 385 28.38 21.26 14.31
CA ALA A 385 28.43 21.54 12.89
C ALA A 385 29.67 20.93 12.24
N THR A 386 29.57 20.68 10.94
CA THR A 386 30.66 20.19 10.07
C THR A 386 30.65 20.95 8.74
N PRO A 387 31.79 21.01 8.04
CA PRO A 387 31.87 21.63 6.71
C PRO A 387 31.30 20.75 5.59
N THR A 388 31.06 19.47 5.87
CA THR A 388 30.51 18.46 4.94
C THR A 388 29.24 17.85 5.50
N GLU A 389 28.42 17.24 4.65
CA GLU A 389 27.18 16.55 5.04
C GLU A 389 27.44 15.36 5.99
N ASN A 390 28.67 14.86 6.03
CA ASN A 390 29.06 13.75 6.86
C ASN A 390 29.12 14.16 8.34
N ALA A 391 28.19 13.65 9.15
CA ALA A 391 28.14 13.84 10.60
C ALA A 391 29.41 13.36 11.34
N MET A 392 30.25 12.54 10.70
CA MET A 392 31.52 12.04 11.23
C MET A 392 32.76 12.77 10.72
N ASP A 393 32.58 13.91 10.06
CA ASP A 393 33.70 14.79 9.69
C ASP A 393 34.58 15.06 10.93
N PRO A 394 35.91 14.88 10.85
CA PRO A 394 36.81 15.14 11.97
C PRO A 394 36.79 16.62 12.41
N LEU A 395 36.43 17.53 11.51
CA LEU A 395 36.28 18.94 11.83
C LEU A 395 34.85 19.21 12.35
N LYS A 396 34.70 19.11 13.68
CA LYS A 396 33.43 19.38 14.39
C LYS A 396 33.50 20.67 15.19
N TYR A 397 32.46 21.50 15.06
CA TYR A 397 32.22 22.63 15.95
C TYR A 397 31.04 22.32 16.87
N PHE A 398 31.30 22.02 18.14
CA PHE A 398 30.23 21.73 19.11
C PHE A 398 29.53 23.01 19.55
N ILE A 399 28.21 23.03 19.37
CA ILE A 399 27.28 24.10 19.76
C ILE A 399 26.67 23.76 21.13
N ILE A 400 26.23 22.50 21.26
CA ILE A 400 25.76 21.90 22.50
C ILE A 400 26.60 20.65 22.74
N GLN A 401 27.13 20.48 23.95
CA GLN A 401 27.90 19.31 24.33
C GLN A 401 27.47 18.83 25.72
N ASN A 402 27.15 17.54 25.84
CA ASN A 402 26.59 16.96 27.06
C ASN A 402 25.39 17.77 27.59
N SER A 403 24.47 18.11 26.69
CA SER A 403 23.22 18.85 26.93
C SER A 403 23.37 20.31 27.34
N CYS A 404 24.59 20.88 27.34
CA CYS A 404 24.87 22.26 27.70
C CYS A 404 25.48 23.06 26.53
N SER A 405 25.17 24.36 26.46
CA SER A 405 25.72 25.27 25.45
C SER A 405 27.24 25.38 25.57
N ASN A 406 27.91 25.56 24.43
CA ASN A 406 29.36 25.75 24.39
C ASN A 406 29.75 27.06 25.11
N PRO A 407 30.52 27.01 26.22
CA PRO A 407 30.84 28.21 27.00
C PRO A 407 31.84 29.15 26.31
N ARG A 408 32.46 28.72 25.21
CA ARG A 408 33.41 29.54 24.44
C ARG A 408 32.73 30.41 23.39
N ASP A 409 31.44 30.20 23.14
CA ASP A 409 30.66 30.94 22.16
C ASP A 409 29.50 31.66 22.85
N SER A 410 29.65 32.97 23.05
CA SER A 410 28.62 33.80 23.67
C SER A 410 27.38 34.01 22.80
N THR A 411 27.43 33.63 21.52
CA THR A 411 26.29 33.80 20.60
C THR A 411 25.29 32.65 20.70
N VAL A 412 25.68 31.53 21.31
CA VAL A 412 24.82 30.35 21.48
C VAL A 412 23.87 30.56 22.65
N THR A 413 22.57 30.49 22.38
CA THR A 413 21.52 30.53 23.40
C THR A 413 20.64 29.29 23.27
N VAL A 414 20.42 28.57 24.37
CA VAL A 414 19.51 27.43 24.42
C VAL A 414 18.25 27.86 25.15
N SER A 415 17.16 28.04 24.41
CA SER A 415 15.87 28.50 24.95
C SER A 415 15.16 27.37 25.70
N GLU A 416 15.23 26.15 25.16
CA GLU A 416 14.58 24.97 25.73
C GLU A 416 15.38 23.70 25.48
N ASN A 417 15.58 22.88 26.52
CA ASN A 417 16.22 21.56 26.42
C ASN A 417 15.80 20.71 27.63
N GLY A 418 15.19 19.53 27.39
CA GLY A 418 14.76 18.62 28.45
C GLY A 418 13.59 19.13 29.30
N VAL A 419 12.70 19.92 28.71
CA VAL A 419 11.54 20.53 29.40
C VAL A 419 10.21 20.11 28.77
N SER A 420 10.14 19.99 27.44
CA SER A 420 8.94 19.57 26.71
C SER A 420 9.30 18.65 25.53
N ALA A 421 8.32 18.35 24.68
CA ALA A 421 8.50 17.68 23.40
C ALA A 421 9.32 18.50 22.37
N HIS A 422 9.71 19.73 22.73
CA HIS A 422 10.52 20.62 21.91
C HIS A 422 11.89 20.91 22.54
N GLY A 423 12.89 21.08 21.67
CA GLY A 423 14.21 21.60 21.99
C GLY A 423 14.55 22.77 21.08
N GLN A 424 15.01 23.88 21.62
CA GLN A 424 15.22 25.12 20.87
C GLN A 424 16.53 25.76 21.24
N PHE A 425 17.35 26.07 20.23
CA PHE A 425 18.56 26.85 20.39
C PHE A 425 18.73 27.86 19.25
N ALA A 426 19.58 28.84 19.48
CA ALA A 426 19.98 29.82 18.48
C ALA A 426 21.47 30.08 18.58
N LEU A 427 22.07 30.47 17.46
CA LEU A 427 23.48 30.85 17.37
C LEU A 427 23.69 31.84 16.22
N GLN A 428 24.78 32.59 16.26
CA GLN A 428 25.14 33.44 15.14
C GLN A 428 25.72 32.61 14.00
N VAL A 429 25.36 32.95 12.76
CA VAL A 429 25.86 32.24 11.56
C VAL A 429 27.38 32.39 11.46
N PHE A 430 28.08 31.27 11.29
CA PHE A 430 29.53 31.22 11.13
C PHE A 430 29.92 30.45 9.87
N LYS A 431 31.23 30.46 9.57
CA LYS A 431 31.84 29.63 8.53
C LYS A 431 33.10 28.97 9.06
N PHE A 432 33.43 27.78 8.54
CA PHE A 432 34.70 27.14 8.86
C PHE A 432 35.87 27.89 8.22
N VAL A 433 37.02 27.87 8.89
CA VAL A 433 38.27 28.43 8.34
C VAL A 433 38.68 27.62 7.10
N GLY A 434 39.22 28.29 6.09
CA GLY A 434 39.59 27.71 4.80
C GLY A 434 38.57 27.97 3.70
N SER A 435 38.58 27.13 2.66
CA SER A 435 37.70 27.21 1.48
C SER A 435 36.33 26.56 1.71
N HIS A 436 35.85 26.55 2.95
CA HIS A 436 34.57 25.93 3.33
C HIS A 436 33.46 26.99 3.34
N ASN A 437 32.56 26.93 2.36
CA ASN A 437 31.45 27.87 2.22
C ASN A 437 30.10 27.29 2.69
N LEU A 438 30.10 26.00 3.07
CA LEU A 438 28.93 25.25 3.50
C LEU A 438 29.09 24.87 4.97
N VAL A 439 27.97 24.84 5.69
CA VAL A 439 27.86 24.36 7.06
C VAL A 439 26.66 23.42 7.14
N TYR A 440 26.88 22.25 7.75
CA TYR A 440 25.83 21.28 8.10
C TYR A 440 25.74 21.19 9.61
N LEU A 441 24.53 21.05 10.13
CA LEU A 441 24.21 20.91 11.55
C LEU A 441 23.80 19.48 11.84
N HIS A 442 24.24 19.00 12.99
CA HIS A 442 24.09 17.64 13.44
C HIS A 442 23.66 17.64 14.90
N CYS A 443 22.61 16.91 15.28
CA CYS A 443 22.17 16.81 16.67
C CYS A 443 21.88 15.37 17.08
N GLU A 444 22.52 14.91 18.15
CA GLU A 444 22.21 13.69 18.89
C GLU A 444 21.08 13.98 19.88
N ILE A 445 19.94 13.30 19.69
CA ILE A 445 18.71 13.51 20.48
C ILE A 445 18.45 12.29 21.37
N HIS A 446 18.01 12.57 22.59
CA HIS A 446 17.60 11.59 23.58
C HIS A 446 16.20 11.91 24.10
N LEU A 447 15.33 10.91 24.22
CA LEU A 447 14.01 11.05 24.83
C LEU A 447 14.11 10.71 26.31
N CYS A 448 14.00 11.74 27.15
CA CYS A 448 14.11 11.59 28.60
C CYS A 448 12.75 11.39 29.26
N ASP A 449 12.65 10.45 30.20
CA ASP A 449 11.46 10.21 31.00
C ASP A 449 11.42 11.10 32.24
N VAL A 450 10.42 12.00 32.29
CA VAL A 450 10.25 12.97 33.39
C VAL A 450 9.95 12.33 34.74
N HIS A 451 9.51 11.07 34.76
CA HIS A 451 9.17 10.35 35.98
C HIS A 451 10.31 9.46 36.50
N ALA A 452 11.26 9.08 35.64
CA ALA A 452 12.40 8.24 36.03
C ALA A 452 13.63 9.07 36.41
N GLU A 453 13.86 10.20 35.75
CA GLU A 453 15.06 11.00 35.94
C GLU A 453 14.85 12.50 35.74
N ALA A 454 15.88 13.28 36.10
CA ALA A 454 15.86 14.73 35.93
C ALA A 454 16.29 15.12 34.51
N CYS A 455 15.31 15.38 33.64
CA CYS A 455 15.55 15.67 32.21
C CYS A 455 16.19 17.02 31.93
N LYS A 456 15.91 18.04 32.76
CA LYS A 456 16.48 19.37 32.57
C LYS A 456 17.97 19.38 32.95
N PRO A 457 18.89 19.69 32.00
CA PRO A 457 20.32 19.62 32.27
C PRO A 457 20.76 20.70 33.25
N SER A 458 21.65 20.35 34.19
CA SER A 458 22.26 21.28 35.13
C SER A 458 23.63 21.74 34.62
N CYS A 459 23.65 22.90 33.96
CA CYS A 459 24.85 23.49 33.39
C CYS A 459 25.55 24.39 34.41
N SER A 460 26.13 23.79 35.45
CA SER A 460 27.01 24.48 36.41
C SER A 460 28.47 24.33 35.96
N GLY A 461 29.22 25.44 35.92
CA GLY A 461 30.51 25.58 35.23
C GLY A 461 31.52 24.43 35.36
N ILE A 462 32.08 24.04 34.20
CA ILE A 462 33.28 23.24 33.93
C ILE A 462 33.43 21.95 34.75
N ARG A 463 32.77 20.88 34.29
CA ARG A 463 33.33 19.53 34.38
C ARG A 463 33.55 19.01 32.96
N ASN A 464 34.82 19.02 32.52
CA ASN A 464 35.28 18.27 31.34
C ASN A 464 35.12 16.77 31.64
N ARG A 465 33.91 16.23 31.54
CA ARG A 465 33.70 14.80 31.34
C ARG A 465 34.12 14.50 29.89
N ARG A 466 34.98 13.49 29.71
CA ARG A 466 35.34 12.99 28.38
C ARG A 466 34.03 12.69 27.63
N ALA A 467 33.91 13.19 26.40
CA ALA A 467 32.76 12.93 25.56
C ALA A 467 32.58 11.41 25.41
N ALA A 468 31.36 10.92 25.63
CA ALA A 468 30.98 9.59 25.16
C ALA A 468 31.16 9.52 23.64
N ALA A 469 31.48 8.34 23.11
CA ALA A 469 31.61 8.15 21.66
C ALA A 469 30.31 8.59 20.97
N ILE A 470 30.43 9.37 19.89
CA ILE A 470 29.29 9.79 19.08
C ILE A 470 28.83 8.58 18.28
N GLU A 471 27.59 8.16 18.49
CA GLU A 471 26.99 7.01 17.81
C GLU A 471 26.13 7.51 16.64
N THR A 472 26.54 7.15 15.42
CA THR A 472 26.09 7.78 14.16
C THR A 472 24.64 7.56 13.82
N ASP A 473 24.05 6.49 14.35
CA ASP A 473 22.68 6.15 14.03
C ASP A 473 21.72 7.20 14.63
N TYR A 474 22.12 7.97 15.64
CA TYR A 474 21.24 8.82 16.45
C TYR A 474 21.30 10.32 16.12
N VAL A 475 21.79 10.69 14.94
CA VAL A 475 22.11 12.08 14.59
C VAL A 475 21.17 12.64 13.51
N LEU A 476 20.40 13.67 13.86
CA LEU A 476 19.63 14.47 12.91
C LEU A 476 20.57 15.40 12.14
N ASN A 477 20.35 15.55 10.83
CA ASN A 477 21.19 16.36 9.94
C ASN A 477 20.37 17.50 9.31
N LEU A 478 20.93 18.71 9.24
CA LEU A 478 20.30 19.87 8.61
C LEU A 478 21.34 20.71 7.85
N GLY A 479 21.10 20.98 6.58
CA GLY A 479 21.99 21.78 5.73
C GLY A 479 21.80 21.48 4.24
N PRO A 480 22.56 22.15 3.36
CA PRO A 480 23.63 23.09 3.68
C PRO A 480 23.14 24.51 3.98
N ILE A 481 23.81 25.15 4.94
CA ILE A 481 23.75 26.60 5.18
C ILE A 481 24.94 27.25 4.46
N VAL A 482 24.66 28.21 3.58
CA VAL A 482 25.65 28.85 2.71
C VAL A 482 25.93 30.28 3.19
N HIS A 483 27.21 30.61 3.32
CA HIS A 483 27.63 31.96 3.70
C HIS A 483 27.57 32.95 2.52
N ARG A 484 26.90 34.10 2.69
CA ARG A 484 26.93 35.21 1.72
C ARG A 484 28.19 36.08 1.91
N GLY A 485 29.16 35.93 1.00
CA GLY A 485 30.39 36.75 1.01
C GLY A 485 30.14 38.25 0.82
N LYS A 486 30.87 39.11 1.57
CA LYS A 486 30.96 40.54 1.26
C LYS A 486 31.86 40.73 0.02
N ARG A 487 31.32 41.33 -1.05
CA ARG A 487 32.12 41.83 -2.19
C ARG A 487 32.97 43.01 -1.70
N PHE A 488 34.27 42.83 -1.56
CA PHE A 488 35.20 43.95 -1.45
C PHE A 488 35.35 44.59 -2.84
N PHE A 489 34.84 45.80 -3.02
CA PHE A 489 35.19 46.63 -4.18
C PHE A 489 36.63 47.11 -3.98
N ALA A 490 37.56 46.57 -4.77
CA ALA A 490 38.87 47.15 -4.91
C ALA A 490 38.74 48.45 -5.69
N VAL A 491 38.88 49.59 -5.01
CA VAL A 491 39.04 50.90 -5.64
C VAL A 491 40.44 50.92 -6.26
N TYR A 492 40.53 50.69 -7.57
CA TYR A 492 41.73 51.03 -8.33
C TYR A 492 41.66 52.51 -8.70
N ASN A 493 42.53 53.32 -8.08
CA ASN A 493 42.80 54.68 -8.50
C ASN A 493 43.39 54.67 -9.91
N SER A 494 42.71 55.36 -10.83
CA SER A 494 43.24 55.71 -12.15
C SER A 494 44.33 56.77 -11.99
N ALA A 495 45.59 56.39 -12.23
CA ALA A 495 46.67 57.33 -12.50
C ALA A 495 46.82 57.47 -14.01
N GLU A 496 46.64 58.70 -14.49
CA GLU A 496 47.01 59.16 -15.82
C GLU A 496 48.50 58.90 -16.10
N MET A 497 48.80 58.43 -17.31
CA MET A 497 50.03 58.81 -18.00
C MET A 497 49.72 58.84 -19.50
N GLY A 498 49.63 60.07 -20.02
CA GLY A 498 49.67 60.33 -21.45
C GLY A 498 51.08 60.26 -22.00
N SER A 499 51.16 59.84 -23.26
CA SER A 499 52.05 60.25 -24.37
C SER A 499 52.22 59.07 -25.31
#